data_AF-A0A172XY31-F1
#
_entry.id   AF-A0A172XY31-F1
#
_cell.length_a   1.000
_cell.length_b   1.000
_cell.length_c   1.000
_cell.angle_alpha   90.00
_cell.angle_beta   90.00
_cell.angle_gamma   90.00
#
_symmetry.space_group_name_H-M   'P 1'
#
loop_
_entity.id
_entity.type
_entity.pdbx_description
1 polymer ?
#
loop_
_entity_poly.entity_id
_entity_poly.type
_entity_poly.pdbx_seq_one_letter_code
_entity_poly.pdbx_strand_id
1 'polypeptide(L)'
;MKKTIIIIVSILLVFVIAFTVYWNLPIEITRKSDVQFGNQLIENIEVYKTINKKLPENQDLKTLEKLGFKKENQSTKPNYATDNQGTYELIYMDEFDGPYLMWNSQEKKWTIDYPKIHE
;
A
#
# COMPACT_ATOMS: atom_id res chain seq x y z
N MET A 1 -29.18 -24.99 -31.39
CA MET A 1 -28.97 -25.44 -29.99
C MET A 1 -27.49 -25.75 -29.71
N LYS A 2 -26.86 -26.79 -30.31
CA LYS A 2 -25.44 -27.13 -30.05
C LYS A 2 -24.45 -25.98 -30.29
N LYS A 3 -24.58 -25.26 -31.42
CA LYS A 3 -23.72 -24.10 -31.74
C LYS A 3 -23.88 -22.94 -30.74
N THR A 4 -25.12 -22.68 -30.30
CA THR A 4 -25.43 -21.66 -29.29
C THR A 4 -24.80 -22.00 -27.93
N ILE A 5 -24.86 -23.28 -27.53
CA ILE A 5 -24.23 -23.77 -26.30
C ILE A 5 -22.71 -23.59 -26.36
N ILE A 6 -22.08 -23.94 -27.49
CA ILE A 6 -20.63 -23.76 -27.67
C ILE A 6 -20.22 -22.29 -27.55
N ILE A 7 -20.99 -21.37 -28.13
CA ILE A 7 -20.72 -19.93 -28.02
C ILE A 7 -20.83 -19.46 -26.57
N ILE A 8 -21.89 -19.84 -25.85
CA ILE A 8 -22.08 -19.44 -24.45
C ILE A 8 -20.95 -19.99 -23.56
N VAL A 9 -20.58 -21.26 -23.75
CA VAL A 9 -19.47 -21.88 -23.00
C VAL A 9 -18.14 -21.19 -23.31
N SER A 10 -17.89 -20.84 -24.57
CA SER A 10 -16.67 -20.12 -24.98
C SER A 10 -16.59 -18.73 -24.33
N ILE A 11 -17.71 -18.01 -24.27
CA ILE A 11 -17.78 -16.69 -23.60
C ILE A 11 -17.52 -16.83 -22.10
N LEU A 12 -18.16 -17.81 -21.44
CA LEU A 12 -17.92 -18.07 -20.01
C LEU A 12 -16.45 -18.42 -19.73
N LEU A 13 -15.83 -19.21 -20.61
CA LEU A 13 -14.41 -19.55 -20.49
C LEU A 13 -13.52 -18.29 -20.55
N VAL A 14 -13.81 -17.37 -21.48
CA VAL A 14 -13.09 -16.09 -21.59
C VAL A 14 -13.22 -15.27 -20.31
N PHE A 15 -14.42 -15.20 -19.72
CA PHE A 15 -14.63 -14.49 -18.46
C PHE A 15 -13.84 -15.12 -17.30
N VAL A 16 -13.82 -16.44 -17.19
CA VAL A 16 -13.03 -17.13 -16.15
C VAL A 16 -11.53 -16.85 -16.32
N ILE A 17 -11.02 -16.87 -17.55
CA ILE A 17 -9.62 -16.54 -17.84
C ILE A 17 -9.33 -15.09 -17.47
N ALA A 18 -10.17 -14.14 -17.90
CA ALA A 18 -9.99 -12.72 -17.60
C ALA A 18 -10.01 -12.45 -16.09
N PHE A 19 -10.94 -13.08 -15.37
CA PHE A 19 -11.03 -12.96 -13.91
C PHE A 19 -9.78 -13.53 -13.23
N THR A 20 -9.31 -14.70 -13.67
CA THR A 20 -8.09 -15.33 -13.13
C THR A 20 -6.85 -14.46 -13.38
N VAL A 21 -6.72 -13.88 -14.57
CA VAL A 21 -5.61 -12.98 -14.90
C VAL A 21 -5.67 -11.73 -14.03
N TYR A 22 -6.84 -11.12 -13.88
CA TYR A 22 -7.03 -9.92 -13.06
C TYR A 22 -6.60 -10.13 -11.60
N TRP A 23 -6.98 -11.26 -11.00
CA TRP A 23 -6.61 -11.61 -9.62
C TRP A 23 -5.12 -11.96 -9.42
N ASN A 24 -4.42 -12.36 -10.48
CA ASN A 24 -2.99 -12.68 -10.43
C ASN A 24 -2.10 -11.51 -10.91
N LEU A 25 -2.67 -10.31 -11.10
CA LEU A 25 -1.87 -9.16 -11.48
C LEU A 25 -0.96 -8.71 -10.32
N PRO A 26 0.29 -8.32 -10.63
CA PRO A 26 1.21 -7.79 -9.63
C PRO A 26 0.67 -6.53 -8.95
N ILE A 27 1.05 -6.34 -7.68
CA ILE A 27 0.64 -5.20 -6.84
C ILE A 27 1.09 -3.87 -7.46
N GLU A 28 2.24 -3.88 -8.13
CA GLU A 28 2.80 -2.72 -8.84
C GLU A 28 1.87 -2.22 -9.96
N ILE A 29 1.01 -3.10 -10.49
CA ILE A 29 0.01 -2.76 -11.50
C ILE A 29 -1.31 -2.37 -10.83
N THR A 30 -1.84 -3.23 -9.96
CA THR A 30 -3.17 -3.05 -9.35
C THR A 30 -3.23 -1.87 -8.38
N ARG A 31 -2.09 -1.54 -7.74
CA ARG A 31 -1.95 -0.45 -6.75
C ARG A 31 -0.93 0.60 -7.19
N LYS A 32 -0.72 0.75 -8.50
CA LYS A 32 0.32 1.63 -9.07
C LYS A 32 0.32 3.05 -8.50
N SER A 33 -0.85 3.68 -8.41
CA SER A 33 -0.97 5.06 -7.92
C SER A 33 -0.57 5.18 -6.44
N ASP A 34 -0.98 4.21 -5.63
CA ASP A 34 -0.66 4.18 -4.20
C ASP A 34 0.84 3.97 -3.99
N VAL A 35 1.42 2.98 -4.68
CA VAL A 35 2.86 2.71 -4.64
C VAL A 35 3.68 3.93 -5.07
N GLN A 36 3.26 4.64 -6.11
CA GLN A 36 3.94 5.86 -6.56
C GLN A 36 3.90 6.97 -5.51
N PHE A 37 2.74 7.21 -4.91
CA PHE A 37 2.60 8.21 -3.85
C PHE A 37 3.39 7.81 -2.60
N GLY A 38 3.30 6.55 -2.18
CA GLY A 38 4.05 6.01 -1.04
C GLY A 38 5.57 6.12 -1.23
N ASN A 39 6.08 5.85 -2.44
CA ASN A 39 7.50 6.02 -2.77
C ASN A 39 7.97 7.48 -2.59
N GLN A 40 7.14 8.45 -2.95
CA GLN A 40 7.45 9.86 -2.71
C GLN A 40 7.54 10.18 -1.21
N LEU A 41 6.64 9.61 -0.39
CA LEU A 41 6.67 9.77 1.06
C LEU A 41 7.91 9.12 1.68
N ILE A 42 8.27 7.92 1.22
CA ILE A 42 9.49 7.19 1.62
C ILE A 42 10.72 8.07 1.39
N GLU A 43 10.85 8.66 0.20
CA GLU A 43 11.97 9.55 -0.11
C GLU A 43 12.05 10.74 0.85
N ASN A 44 10.92 11.39 1.12
CA ASN A 44 10.85 12.51 2.05
C ASN A 44 11.22 12.10 3.49
N ILE A 45 10.79 10.91 3.95
CA ILE A 45 11.14 10.36 5.25
C ILE A 45 12.64 10.07 5.34
N GLU A 46 13.25 9.48 4.32
CA GLU A 46 14.69 9.19 4.32
C GLU A 46 15.53 10.47 4.31
N VAL A 47 15.11 11.49 3.57
CA VAL A 47 15.73 12.82 3.61
C VAL A 47 15.60 13.43 5.01
N TYR A 48 14.40 13.40 5.61
CA TYR A 48 14.18 13.86 6.97
C TYR A 48 15.07 13.13 7.99
N LYS A 49 15.13 11.80 7.91
CA LYS A 49 15.97 10.95 8.77
C LYS A 49 17.43 11.31 8.65
N THR A 50 17.90 11.58 7.44
CA THR A 50 19.29 11.95 7.17
C THR A 50 19.66 13.30 7.78
N ILE A 51 18.75 14.29 7.70
CA ILE A 51 18.95 15.65 8.23
C ILE A 51 18.82 15.68 9.75
N ASN A 52 17.75 15.09 10.30
CA ASN A 52 17.40 15.19 11.71
C ASN A 52 17.99 14.08 12.58
N LYS A 53 18.64 13.08 11.97
CA LYS A 53 19.20 11.88 12.63
C LYS A 53 18.18 11.05 13.41
N LYS A 54 16.88 11.28 13.17
CA LYS A 54 15.77 10.53 13.75
C LYS A 54 14.63 10.41 12.74
N LEU A 55 13.80 9.39 12.91
CA LEU A 55 12.55 9.26 12.17
C LEU A 55 11.50 10.29 12.66
N PRO A 56 10.53 10.67 11.83
CA PRO A 56 9.35 11.41 12.28
C PRO A 56 8.62 10.65 13.40
N GLU A 57 8.08 11.37 14.38
CA GLU A 57 7.30 10.80 15.47
C GLU A 57 5.87 10.46 14.99
N ASN A 58 5.32 9.32 15.41
CA ASN A 58 4.01 8.82 14.97
C ASN A 58 2.89 9.86 15.12
N GLN A 59 2.86 10.57 16.25
CA GLN A 59 1.80 11.52 16.59
C GLN A 59 2.08 12.95 16.12
N ASP A 60 3.22 13.21 15.48
CA ASP A 60 3.56 14.55 14.96
C ASP A 60 2.96 14.76 13.55
N LEU A 61 1.63 14.89 13.51
CA LEU A 61 0.87 15.12 12.29
C LEU A 61 1.36 16.35 11.51
N LYS A 62 1.88 17.39 12.18
CA LYS A 62 2.41 18.58 11.51
C LYS A 62 3.68 18.27 10.74
N THR A 63 4.56 17.44 11.29
CA THR A 63 5.75 16.98 10.57
C THR A 63 5.36 16.05 9.43
N LEU A 64 4.44 15.11 9.64
CA LEU A 64 3.96 14.21 8.59
C LEU A 64 3.30 14.98 7.42
N GLU A 65 2.45 15.98 7.70
CA GLU A 65 1.86 16.84 6.67
C GLU A 65 2.93 17.56 5.84
N LYS A 66 3.99 18.07 6.47
CA LYS A 66 5.12 18.69 5.76
C LYS A 66 5.91 17.70 4.89
N LEU A 67 5.92 16.42 5.25
CA LEU A 67 6.52 15.34 4.46
C LEU A 67 5.61 14.88 3.32
N GLY A 68 4.41 15.46 3.18
CA GLY A 68 3.49 15.21 2.07
C GLY A 68 2.36 14.25 2.40
N PHE A 69 2.25 13.78 3.65
CA PHE A 69 1.12 12.95 4.06
C PHE A 69 -0.19 13.73 3.97
N LYS A 70 -1.24 13.06 3.52
CA LYS A 70 -2.60 13.62 3.54
C LYS A 70 -3.22 13.33 4.90
N LYS A 71 -3.84 14.34 5.50
CA LYS A 71 -4.60 14.17 6.74
C LYS A 71 -5.90 13.40 6.45
N GLU A 72 -6.17 12.36 7.22
CA GLU A 72 -7.41 11.58 7.17
C GLU A 72 -7.91 11.34 8.59
N ASN A 73 -9.01 12.02 8.96
CA ASN A 73 -9.56 12.01 10.32
C ASN A 73 -8.51 12.36 11.40
N GLN A 74 -8.20 11.40 12.27
CA GLN A 74 -7.22 11.51 13.36
C GLN A 74 -5.85 10.91 12.99
N SER A 75 -5.63 10.53 11.73
CA SER A 75 -4.40 9.94 11.23
C SER A 75 -3.99 10.52 9.88
N THR A 76 -3.09 9.84 9.18
CA THR A 76 -2.63 10.16 7.83
C THR A 76 -3.01 9.06 6.85
N LYS A 77 -3.05 9.40 5.55
CA LYS A 77 -3.16 8.43 4.46
C LYS A 77 -1.89 8.48 3.58
N PRO A 78 -1.13 7.39 3.43
CA PRO A 78 -1.21 6.15 4.24
C PRO A 78 -0.92 6.42 5.72
N ASN A 79 -1.29 5.49 6.58
CA ASN A 79 -0.93 5.52 7.99
C ASN A 79 0.59 5.32 8.10
N TYR A 80 1.22 6.05 9.02
CA TYR A 80 2.65 5.94 9.31
C TYR A 80 2.84 5.42 10.73
N ALA A 81 3.72 4.45 10.90
CA ALA A 81 4.13 3.94 12.21
C ALA A 81 5.64 3.68 12.23
N THR A 82 6.33 4.05 13.31
CA THR A 82 7.73 3.72 13.58
C THR A 82 7.87 2.93 14.88
N ASP A 83 8.85 2.02 14.91
CA ASP A 83 9.24 1.26 16.10
C ASP A 83 10.15 2.06 17.05
N ASN A 84 10.48 3.30 16.69
CA ASN A 84 11.47 4.17 17.35
C ASN A 84 12.91 3.59 17.41
N GLN A 85 13.16 2.45 16.77
CA GLN A 85 14.45 1.76 16.67
C GLN A 85 15.06 1.90 15.27
N GLY A 86 14.35 2.53 14.34
CA GLY A 86 14.84 2.90 13.01
C GLY A 86 14.08 2.26 11.86
N THR A 87 13.03 1.48 12.17
CA THR A 87 12.11 0.89 11.21
C THR A 87 10.80 1.67 11.21
N TYR A 88 10.23 1.86 10.02
CA TYR A 88 8.88 2.40 9.88
C TYR A 88 8.09 1.65 8.82
N GLU A 89 6.77 1.80 8.91
CA GLU A 89 5.79 1.26 8.00
C GLU A 89 4.89 2.35 7.43
N LEU A 90 4.51 2.17 6.17
CA LEU A 90 3.40 2.90 5.55
C LEU A 90 2.28 1.91 5.24
N ILE A 91 1.06 2.18 5.70
CA ILE A 91 -0.06 1.22 5.63
C ILE A 91 -1.27 1.90 5.00
N TYR A 92 -1.77 1.36 3.90
CA TYR A 92 -3.02 1.79 3.28
C TYR A 92 -4.20 1.01 3.87
N MET A 93 -4.78 1.55 4.95
CA MET A 93 -5.95 0.99 5.64
C MET A 93 -7.25 1.29 4.89
N ASP A 94 -7.34 0.85 3.63
CA ASP A 94 -8.53 1.10 2.79
C ASP A 94 -9.71 0.16 3.11
N GLU A 95 -9.46 -0.94 3.83
CA GLU A 95 -10.43 -1.97 4.21
C GLU A 95 -10.43 -2.20 5.74
N PHE A 96 -11.43 -2.92 6.26
CA PHE A 96 -11.60 -3.06 7.71
C PHE A 96 -10.57 -4.03 8.36
N ASP A 97 -10.32 -5.21 7.77
CA ASP A 97 -9.56 -6.30 8.41
C ASP A 97 -8.30 -6.76 7.65
N GLY A 98 -7.86 -6.01 6.63
CA GLY A 98 -6.70 -6.36 5.82
C GLY A 98 -6.86 -7.70 5.05
N PRO A 99 -5.79 -8.21 4.42
CA PRO A 99 -4.43 -7.67 4.38
C PRO A 99 -4.35 -6.34 3.62
N TYR A 100 -3.35 -5.50 3.96
CA TYR A 100 -3.24 -4.14 3.44
C TYR A 100 -2.07 -3.99 2.49
N LEU A 101 -2.16 -3.04 1.56
CA LEU A 101 -0.98 -2.54 0.88
C LEU A 101 -0.08 -1.84 1.89
N MET A 102 1.12 -2.36 2.08
CA MET A 102 2.07 -1.81 3.05
C MET A 102 3.51 -1.83 2.56
N TRP A 103 4.27 -0.86 3.06
CA TRP A 103 5.71 -0.78 2.94
C TRP A 103 6.35 -0.94 4.33
N ASN A 104 7.42 -1.72 4.41
CA ASN A 104 8.25 -1.82 5.61
C ASN A 104 9.70 -1.43 5.25
N SER A 105 10.29 -0.51 6.01
CA SER A 105 11.62 0.03 5.69
C SER A 105 12.77 -0.97 5.88
N GLN A 106 12.56 -2.06 6.63
CA GLN A 106 13.52 -3.15 6.77
C GLN A 106 13.50 -4.07 5.55
N GLU A 107 12.31 -4.45 5.09
CA GLU A 107 12.14 -5.33 3.92
C GLU A 107 12.31 -4.61 2.58
N LYS A 108 12.08 -3.28 2.56
CA LYS A 108 12.23 -2.41 1.39
C LYS A 108 11.44 -2.86 0.16
N LYS A 109 10.22 -3.35 0.39
CA LYS A 109 9.28 -3.74 -0.66
C LYS A 109 7.85 -3.42 -0.26
N TRP A 110 7.03 -3.15 -1.27
CA TRP A 110 5.57 -3.09 -1.12
C TRP A 110 5.02 -4.52 -1.09
N THR A 111 4.10 -4.77 -0.17
CA THR A 111 3.47 -6.09 0.02
C THR A 111 1.99 -5.94 0.34
N ILE A 112 1.24 -7.03 0.18
CA ILE A 112 -0.09 -7.21 0.78
C ILE A 112 0.11 -8.07 2.02
N ASP A 113 0.11 -7.45 3.20
CA ASP A 113 0.42 -8.12 4.48
C ASP A 113 -0.28 -7.39 5.64
N TYR A 114 -0.05 -7.85 6.86
CA TYR A 114 -0.53 -7.24 8.09
C TYR A 114 0.55 -6.35 8.73
N PRO A 115 0.16 -5.25 9.40
CA PRO A 115 1.10 -4.35 10.09
C PRO A 115 1.94 -5.13 11.10
N LYS A 116 3.25 -4.87 11.12
CA LYS A 116 4.19 -5.53 12.04
C LYS A 116 4.58 -4.61 13.19
N ILE A 117 4.48 -3.31 12.98
CA ILE A 117 4.64 -2.30 14.03
C ILE A 117 3.26 -2.01 14.61
N HIS A 118 3.08 -2.31 15.88
CA HIS A 118 1.89 -1.96 16.65
C HIS A 118 2.22 -0.74 17.53
N GLU A 119 1.39 0.30 17.45
CA GLU A 119 1.47 1.50 18.30
C GLU A 119 1.07 1.23 19.76
#